data_AF-A0A1F6FH67-F1
#
_entry.id   AF-A0A1F6FH67-F1
#
_cell.length_a   1.000
_cell.length_b   1.000
_cell.length_c   1.000
_cell.angle_alpha   90.00
_cell.angle_beta   90.00
_cell.angle_gamma   90.00
#
_symmetry.space_group_name_H-M   'P 1'
#
loop_
_entity.id
_entity.type
_entity.pdbx_description
1 polymer ?
#
loop_
_entity_poly.entity_id
_entity_poly.type
_entity_poly.pdbx_seq_one_letter_code
_entity_poly.pdbx_strand_id
1 'polypeptide(L)'
;MTTQTTILPNLFTFDETKSEEAERFLEEVGTLVFQSALMRYLAAHTDEESSVFEVYVEEHVAQPSFMDDLCLEYPEFENFLKEEMMAFASDVHSLQN
;
A
#
# COMPACT_ATOMS: atom_id res chain seq x y z
N MET A 1 -24.33 -9.13 10.72
CA MET A 1 -23.53 -8.92 9.50
C MET A 1 -22.10 -8.78 9.97
N THR A 2 -21.24 -9.74 9.63
CA THR A 2 -19.86 -9.84 10.10
C THR A 2 -18.98 -8.94 9.25
N THR A 3 -18.46 -7.85 9.84
CA THR A 3 -17.38 -7.07 9.24
C THR A 3 -16.12 -7.92 9.31
N GLN A 4 -15.69 -8.46 8.17
CA GLN A 4 -14.41 -9.12 8.04
C GLN A 4 -13.36 -8.01 8.02
N THR A 5 -12.76 -7.74 9.16
CA THR A 5 -11.57 -6.89 9.28
C THR A 5 -10.48 -7.54 8.45
N THR A 6 -10.07 -6.91 7.37
CA THR A 6 -8.80 -7.22 6.71
C THR A 6 -7.70 -6.85 7.70
N ILE A 7 -7.26 -7.84 8.48
CA ILE A 7 -6.12 -7.69 9.37
C ILE A 7 -4.89 -7.70 8.46
N LEU A 8 -4.49 -6.51 8.01
CA LEU A 8 -3.10 -6.31 7.60
C LEU A 8 -2.25 -6.74 8.81
N PRO A 9 -1.29 -7.68 8.64
CA PRO A 9 -0.51 -8.18 9.76
C PRO A 9 0.13 -7.01 10.49
N ASN A 10 0.04 -7.09 11.81
CA ASN A 10 0.48 -6.13 12.82
C ASN A 10 2.01 -5.93 12.74
N LEU A 11 2.47 -5.28 11.68
CA LEU A 11 3.88 -5.08 11.33
C LEU A 11 4.50 -3.87 12.06
N PHE A 12 3.67 -3.02 12.65
CA PHE A 12 4.09 -1.79 13.31
C PHE A 12 3.40 -1.68 14.68
N THR A 13 3.82 -2.48 15.65
CA THR A 13 3.47 -2.23 17.05
C THR A 13 4.35 -1.11 17.59
N PHE A 14 3.79 0.09 17.77
CA PHE A 14 4.51 1.22 18.39
C PHE A 14 3.80 1.73 19.65
N ASP A 15 4.64 2.12 20.61
CA ASP A 15 4.32 2.68 21.91
C ASP A 15 3.68 4.08 21.76
N GLU A 16 2.52 4.32 22.39
CA GLU A 16 1.64 5.49 22.25
C GLU A 16 2.31 6.85 22.61
N THR A 17 3.56 6.85 23.03
CA THR A 17 4.26 8.03 23.58
C THR A 17 5.12 8.81 22.57
N LYS A 18 5.12 8.45 21.27
CA LYS A 18 5.91 9.10 20.19
C LYS A 18 5.09 9.53 18.96
N SER A 19 3.90 10.10 19.15
CA SER A 19 2.84 10.06 18.11
C SER A 19 3.17 10.81 16.79
N GLU A 20 3.62 12.06 16.79
CA GLU A 20 3.73 12.83 15.52
C GLU A 20 4.91 12.45 14.61
N GLU A 21 6.04 12.00 15.18
CA GLU A 21 7.20 11.57 14.39
C GLU A 21 6.96 10.16 13.84
N ALA A 22 6.34 9.29 14.64
CA ALA A 22 5.94 7.96 14.19
C ALA A 22 4.86 8.02 13.10
N GLU A 23 3.86 8.89 13.24
CA GLU A 23 2.81 9.09 12.22
C GLU A 23 3.40 9.59 10.90
N ARG A 24 4.27 10.61 10.92
CA ARG A 24 4.96 11.09 9.72
C ARG A 24 5.82 10.03 9.06
N PHE A 25 6.57 9.28 9.86
CA PHE A 25 7.36 8.17 9.34
C PHE A 25 6.47 7.10 8.68
N LEU A 26 5.34 6.76 9.29
CA LEU A 26 4.38 5.81 8.70
C LEU A 26 3.78 6.33 7.40
N GLU A 27 3.47 7.62 7.31
CA GLU A 27 2.97 8.24 6.08
C GLU A 27 4.02 8.21 4.97
N GLU A 28 5.27 8.54 5.28
CA GLU A 28 6.39 8.48 4.33
C GLU A 28 6.62 7.05 3.83
N VAL A 29 6.65 6.07 4.74
CA VAL A 29 6.79 4.64 4.39
C VAL A 29 5.62 4.17 3.55
N GLY A 30 4.39 4.50 3.94
CA GLY A 30 3.19 4.15 3.17
C GLY A 30 3.23 4.71 1.76
N THR A 31 3.68 5.96 1.62
CA THR A 31 3.86 6.61 0.31
C THR A 31 4.89 5.89 -0.55
N LEU A 32 6.06 5.54 0.01
CA LEU A 32 7.12 4.84 -0.71
C LEU A 32 6.68 3.45 -1.18
N VAL A 33 6.06 2.68 -0.29
CA VAL A 33 5.53 1.34 -0.59
C VAL A 33 4.48 1.42 -1.71
N PHE A 34 3.56 2.37 -1.61
CA PHE A 34 2.53 2.58 -2.63
C PHE A 34 3.13 2.97 -3.98
N GLN A 35 4.06 3.93 -4.01
CA GLN A 35 4.74 4.35 -5.24
C GLN A 35 5.52 3.22 -5.90
N SER A 36 6.21 2.39 -5.10
CA SER A 36 6.93 1.22 -5.59
C SER A 36 5.97 0.20 -6.24
N ALA A 37 4.87 -0.12 -5.55
CA ALA A 37 3.84 -1.02 -6.07
C ALA A 37 3.21 -0.49 -7.36
N LEU A 38 2.92 0.81 -7.41
CA LEU A 38 2.39 1.50 -8.59
C LEU A 38 3.34 1.37 -9.78
N MET A 39 4.63 1.66 -9.60
CA MET A 39 5.62 1.55 -10.67
C MET A 39 5.74 0.12 -11.20
N ARG A 40 5.75 -0.87 -10.30
CA ARG A 40 5.82 -2.29 -10.69
C ARG A 40 4.57 -2.75 -11.43
N TYR A 41 3.40 -2.32 -10.97
CA TYR A 41 2.14 -2.64 -11.62
C TYR A 41 2.09 -2.06 -13.04
N LEU A 42 2.36 -0.77 -13.22
CA LEU A 42 2.36 -0.13 -14.53
C LEU A 42 3.40 -0.74 -15.49
N ALA A 43 4.60 -1.07 -14.98
CA ALA A 43 5.64 -1.70 -15.80
C ALA A 43 5.31 -3.13 -16.25
N ALA A 44 4.41 -3.81 -15.56
CA ALA A 44 3.99 -5.17 -15.89
C ALA A 44 2.85 -5.22 -16.94
N HIS A 45 2.21 -4.08 -17.21
CA HIS A 45 1.02 -3.98 -18.04
C HIS A 45 1.31 -3.23 -19.35
N THR A 46 0.40 -3.36 -20.31
CA THR A 46 0.45 -2.58 -21.56
C THR A 46 0.08 -1.12 -21.32
N ASP A 47 0.41 -0.24 -22.26
CA ASP A 47 0.04 1.18 -22.20
C ASP A 47 -1.48 1.39 -22.11
N GLU A 48 -2.28 0.54 -22.79
CA GLU A 48 -3.75 0.61 -22.76
C GLU A 48 -4.29 0.23 -21.38
N GLU A 49 -3.81 -0.88 -20.80
CA GLU A 49 -4.20 -1.33 -19.45
C GLU A 49 -3.76 -0.34 -18.37
N SER A 50 -2.55 0.21 -18.50
CA SER A 50 -2.01 1.25 -17.62
C SER A 50 -2.86 2.51 -17.67
N SER A 51 -3.27 2.95 -18.86
CA SER A 51 -4.14 4.13 -19.01
C SER A 51 -5.52 3.93 -18.37
N VAL A 52 -6.11 2.73 -18.49
CA VAL A 52 -7.38 2.42 -17.81
C VAL A 52 -7.23 2.46 -16.30
N PHE A 53 -6.14 1.89 -15.78
CA PHE A 53 -5.84 1.93 -14.36
C PHE A 53 -5.63 3.36 -13.84
N GLU A 54 -4.86 4.18 -14.56
CA GLU A 54 -4.61 5.59 -14.19
C GLU A 54 -5.93 6.38 -14.11
N VAL A 55 -6.82 6.22 -15.09
CA VAL A 55 -8.14 6.87 -15.08
C VAL A 55 -8.95 6.43 -13.86
N TYR A 56 -8.96 5.13 -13.55
CA TYR A 56 -9.65 4.63 -12.37
C TYR A 56 -9.12 5.28 -11.08
N VAL A 57 -7.79 5.36 -10.93
CA VAL A 57 -7.15 6.00 -9.79
C VAL A 57 -7.54 7.48 -9.68
N GLU A 58 -7.46 8.24 -10.77
CA GLU A 58 -7.81 9.67 -10.78
C GLU A 58 -9.27 9.92 -10.38
N GLU A 59 -10.19 9.06 -10.82
CA GLU A 59 -11.61 9.19 -10.52
C GLU A 59 -11.96 8.83 -9.06
N HIS A 60 -11.21 7.92 -8.44
CA HIS A 60 -11.57 7.31 -7.15
C HIS A 60 -10.67 7.72 -5.98
N VAL A 61 -9.49 8.31 -6.20
CA VAL A 61 -8.49 8.62 -5.15
C VAL A 61 -9.03 9.50 -4.01
N ALA A 62 -10.03 10.35 -4.28
CA ALA A 62 -10.64 11.20 -3.27
C ALA A 62 -11.61 10.47 -2.33
N GLN A 63 -11.93 9.20 -2.62
CA GLN A 63 -12.89 8.42 -1.85
C GLN A 63 -12.23 7.82 -0.61
N PRO A 64 -12.89 7.85 0.57
CA PRO A 64 -12.33 7.24 1.79
C PRO A 64 -12.06 5.73 1.68
N SER A 65 -12.81 5.03 0.82
CA SER A 65 -12.66 3.59 0.56
C SER A 65 -11.68 3.27 -0.56
N PHE A 66 -11.00 4.27 -1.13
CA PHE A 66 -10.19 4.14 -2.34
C PHE A 66 -9.23 2.95 -2.30
N MET A 67 -8.46 2.78 -1.22
CA MET A 67 -7.48 1.70 -1.14
C MET A 67 -8.13 0.31 -1.10
N ASP A 68 -9.26 0.17 -0.40
CA ASP A 68 -10.00 -1.09 -0.33
C ASP A 68 -10.60 -1.42 -1.71
N ASP A 69 -11.22 -0.43 -2.35
CA ASP A 69 -11.84 -0.57 -3.67
C ASP A 69 -10.79 -0.85 -4.76
N LEU A 70 -9.64 -0.18 -4.72
CA LEU A 70 -8.52 -0.39 -5.63
C LEU A 70 -7.97 -1.82 -5.53
N CYS A 71 -7.81 -2.35 -4.32
CA CYS A 71 -7.32 -3.72 -4.12
C CYS A 71 -8.35 -4.78 -4.54
N LEU A 72 -9.66 -4.47 -4.44
CA LEU A 72 -10.72 -5.35 -4.93
C LEU A 72 -10.81 -5.37 -6.45
N GLU A 73 -10.72 -4.21 -7.09
CA GLU A 73 -10.83 -4.06 -8.54
C GLU A 73 -9.55 -4.54 -9.25
N TYR A 74 -8.38 -4.34 -8.63
CA TYR A 74 -7.07 -4.74 -9.16
C TYR A 74 -6.33 -5.66 -8.18
N PRO A 75 -6.71 -6.96 -8.08
CA PRO A 75 -6.05 -7.91 -7.16
C PRO A 75 -4.55 -8.12 -7.43
N GLU A 76 -4.11 -7.93 -8.68
CA GLU A 76 -2.68 -7.99 -9.01
C GLU A 76 -1.90 -6.81 -8.41
N PHE A 77 -2.51 -5.62 -8.37
CA PHE A 77 -1.94 -4.47 -7.65
C PHE A 77 -1.83 -4.76 -6.15
N GLU A 78 -2.84 -5.39 -5.53
CA GLU A 78 -2.80 -5.80 -4.12
C GLU A 78 -1.61 -6.75 -3.86
N ASN A 79 -1.31 -7.66 -4.78
CA ASN A 79 -0.16 -8.55 -4.65
C ASN A 79 1.17 -7.77 -4.67
N PHE A 80 1.35 -6.83 -5.61
CA PHE A 80 2.53 -5.97 -5.61
C PHE A 80 2.63 -5.17 -4.31
N LEU A 81 1.54 -4.59 -3.83
CA LEU A 81 1.52 -3.82 -2.59
C LEU A 81 1.96 -4.67 -1.39
N LYS A 82 1.45 -5.90 -1.27
CA LYS A 82 1.84 -6.84 -0.21
C LYS A 82 3.32 -7.24 -0.31
N GLU A 83 3.82 -7.48 -1.51
CA GLU A 83 5.25 -7.78 -1.73
C GLU A 83 6.14 -6.62 -1.27
N GLU A 84 5.81 -5.38 -1.65
CA GLU A 84 6.55 -4.18 -1.25
C GLU A 84 6.53 -3.97 0.27
N MET A 85 5.37 -4.19 0.92
CA MET A 85 5.25 -4.15 2.38
C MET A 85 6.15 -5.19 3.05
N MET A 86 6.21 -6.43 2.52
CA MET A 86 7.06 -7.49 3.06
C MET A 86 8.54 -7.22 2.83
N ALA A 87 8.92 -6.71 1.66
CA ALA A 87 10.29 -6.34 1.34
C ALA A 87 10.80 -5.25 2.30
N PHE A 88 10.00 -4.20 2.49
CA PHE A 88 10.32 -3.13 3.43
C PHE A 88 10.46 -3.65 4.87
N ALA A 89 9.56 -4.51 5.32
CA ALA A 89 9.63 -5.12 6.65
C ALA A 89 10.90 -5.94 6.87
N SER A 90 11.31 -6.71 5.86
CA SER A 90 12.53 -7.51 5.87
C SER A 90 13.79 -6.63 5.94
N ASP A 91 13.82 -5.53 5.18
CA ASP A 91 14.93 -4.59 5.17
C ASP A 91 15.08 -3.88 6.52
N VAL A 92 13.96 -3.45 7.12
CA VAL A 92 13.96 -2.85 8.47
C VAL A 92 14.48 -3.83 9.52
N HIS A 93 14.09 -5.10 9.45
CA HIS A 93 14.58 -6.11 10.40
C HIS A 93 16.07 -6.43 10.21
N SER A 94 16.56 -6.36 8.98
CA SER A 94 17.98 -6.59 8.65
C SER A 94 18.89 -5.44 9.10
N LEU A 95 18.37 -4.21 9.20
CA LEU A 95 19.09 -3.04 9.73
C LEU A 95 19.18 -3.01 11.26
N GLN A 96 18.41 -3.86 11.97
CA GLN A 96 18.40 -3.94 13.43
C GLN A 96 19.32 -5.03 14.02
N ASN A 97 19.93 -5.87 13.17
CA ASN A 97 20.92 -6.89 13.56
C ASN A 97 22.34 -6.48 13.12
#